data_AF-A0A481SYW4-F1
#
_entry.id   AF-A0A481SYW4-F1
#
_cell.length_a   1.000
_cell.length_b   1.000
_cell.length_c   1.000
_cell.angle_alpha   90.00
_cell.angle_beta   90.00
_cell.angle_gamma   90.00
#
_symmetry.space_group_name_H-M   'P 1'
#
loop_
_entity.id
_entity.type
_entity.pdbx_description
1 polymer ?
#
loop_
_entity_poly.entity_id
_entity_poly.type
_entity_poly.pdbx_seq_one_letter_code
_entity_poly.pdbx_strand_id
1 'polypeptide(L)'
;AEFDLTTRMGLYLDRHLVFPLLEFLSAGKEIYLEDELLRGKLDLLSNTNMVDFAMDVYRTLYPDLEVPQTLRDRRTQVVSQLKKLQAETEPILKIFVKSEVSRQI
;
A
#
# COMPACT_ATOMS: atom_id res chain seq x y z
N ALA A 1 8.15 24.11 -4.51
CA ALA A 1 8.83 22.80 -4.42
C ALA A 1 10.12 22.70 -5.27
N GLU A 2 10.89 23.77 -5.43
CA GLU A 2 12.01 23.84 -6.40
C GLU A 2 13.16 22.84 -6.16
N PHE A 3 13.44 22.51 -4.90
CA PHE A 3 14.51 21.58 -4.51
C PHE A 3 13.99 20.18 -4.15
N ASP A 4 12.71 19.89 -4.40
CA ASP A 4 12.16 18.57 -4.12
C ASP A 4 12.66 17.55 -5.15
N LEU A 5 13.33 16.51 -4.66
CA LEU A 5 13.86 15.42 -5.49
C LEU A 5 12.96 14.19 -5.48
N THR A 6 11.83 14.21 -4.75
CA THR A 6 10.96 13.04 -4.54
C THR A 6 10.50 12.43 -5.86
N THR A 7 10.07 13.24 -6.83
CA THR A 7 9.68 12.74 -8.17
C THR A 7 10.86 12.10 -8.90
N ARG A 8 12.06 12.69 -8.80
CA ARG A 8 13.26 12.18 -9.47
C ARG A 8 13.74 10.87 -8.86
N MET A 9 13.72 10.77 -7.53
CA MET A 9 14.08 9.56 -6.79
C MET A 9 13.03 8.47 -6.96
N GLY A 10 11.74 8.83 -7.00
CA GLY A 10 10.63 7.89 -7.10
C GLY A 10 10.65 7.02 -8.36
N LEU A 11 11.28 7.50 -9.44
CA LEU A 11 11.49 6.72 -10.66
C LEU A 11 12.41 5.50 -10.46
N TYR A 12 13.24 5.50 -9.41
CA TYR A 12 14.23 4.47 -9.12
C TYR A 12 13.93 3.70 -7.83
N LEU A 13 12.76 3.95 -7.22
CA LEU A 13 12.34 3.33 -5.96
C LEU A 13 11.09 2.46 -6.19
N ASP A 14 10.97 1.39 -5.41
CA ASP A 14 9.71 0.64 -5.36
C ASP A 14 8.58 1.53 -4.82
N ARG A 15 7.35 1.27 -5.27
CA ARG A 15 6.16 2.01 -4.85
C ARG A 15 5.98 2.06 -3.33
N HIS A 16 6.35 1.00 -2.60
CA HIS A 16 6.27 0.98 -1.14
C HIS A 16 7.35 1.87 -0.47
N LEU A 17 8.45 2.16 -1.17
CA LEU A 17 9.50 3.07 -0.72
C LEU A 17 9.20 4.52 -1.10
N VAL A 18 8.43 4.76 -2.17
CA VAL A 18 7.93 6.10 -2.52
C VAL A 18 6.88 6.57 -1.52
N PHE A 19 6.10 5.65 -0.96
CA PHE A 19 4.99 5.98 -0.07
C PHE A 19 5.41 6.78 1.19
N PRO A 20 6.44 6.38 1.97
CA PRO A 20 6.97 7.18 3.07
C PRO A 20 7.44 8.59 2.67
N LEU A 21 7.93 8.76 1.45
CA LEU A 21 8.36 10.07 0.95
C LEU A 21 7.14 10.99 0.74
N LEU A 22 6.04 10.45 0.19
CA LEU A 22 4.78 11.20 0.05
C LEU A 22 4.16 11.54 1.41
N GLU A 23 4.24 10.64 2.39
CA GLU A 23 3.81 10.94 3.77
C GLU A 23 4.64 12.06 4.39
N PHE A 24 5.97 12.03 4.21
CA PHE A 24 6.84 13.11 4.67
C PHE A 24 6.50 14.46 4.02
N LEU A 25 6.24 14.48 2.71
CA LEU A 25 5.79 15.68 2.01
C LEU A 25 4.44 16.18 2.52
N SER A 26 3.52 15.27 2.89
CA SER A 26 2.20 15.63 3.42
C SER A 26 2.27 16.21 4.83
N ALA A 27 3.11 15.66 5.70
CA ALA A 27 3.16 16.04 7.11
C ALA A 27 4.16 17.17 7.43
N GLY A 28 5.26 17.26 6.68
CA GLY A 28 6.43 18.06 7.09
C GLY A 28 6.68 19.31 6.27
N LYS A 29 6.06 19.45 5.09
CA LYS A 29 6.32 20.57 4.16
C LYS A 29 5.04 20.92 3.40
N GLU A 30 4.34 21.98 3.79
CA GLU A 30 3.20 22.57 3.05
C GLU A 30 3.65 23.22 1.71
N ILE A 31 4.51 22.54 0.96
CA ILE A 31 5.04 22.99 -0.34
C ILE A 31 4.17 22.52 -1.52
N TYR A 32 3.20 21.64 -1.26
CA TYR A 32 2.20 21.13 -2.20
C TYR A 32 0.80 21.23 -1.58
N LEU A 33 -0.23 21.27 -2.43
CA LEU A 33 -1.62 21.19 -1.97
C LEU A 33 -1.91 19.76 -1.46
N GLU A 34 -2.63 19.67 -0.35
CA GLU A 34 -2.97 18.39 0.28
C GLU A 34 -3.75 17.47 -0.68
N ASP A 35 -4.71 18.02 -1.43
CA ASP A 35 -5.49 17.29 -2.44
C ASP A 35 -4.62 16.68 -3.54
N GLU A 36 -3.55 17.37 -3.97
CA GLU A 36 -2.62 16.85 -4.98
C GLU A 36 -1.81 15.68 -4.44
N LEU A 37 -1.36 15.77 -3.19
CA LEU A 37 -0.66 14.68 -2.52
C LEU A 37 -1.57 13.48 -2.28
N LEU A 38 -2.82 13.70 -1.87
CA LEU A 38 -3.82 12.65 -1.69
C LEU A 38 -4.14 11.93 -3.00
N ARG A 39 -4.27 12.66 -4.12
CA ARG A 39 -4.41 12.06 -5.46
C ARG A 39 -3.18 11.23 -5.83
N GLY A 40 -1.97 11.76 -5.63
CA GLY A 40 -0.73 11.02 -5.87
C GLY A 40 -0.61 9.75 -5.04
N LYS A 41 -1.00 9.80 -3.75
CA LYS A 41 -1.09 8.61 -2.89
C LYS A 41 -2.09 7.60 -3.44
N LEU A 42 -3.29 8.05 -3.83
CA LEU A 42 -4.32 7.17 -4.37
C LEU A 42 -3.87 6.47 -5.65
N ASP A 43 -3.21 7.20 -6.57
CA ASP A 43 -2.67 6.63 -7.81
C ASP A 43 -1.56 5.61 -7.54
N LEU A 44 -0.66 5.89 -6.60
CA LEU A 44 0.39 4.96 -6.19
C LEU A 44 -0.21 3.67 -5.60
N LEU A 45 -1.21 3.81 -4.73
CA LEU A 45 -1.91 2.71 -4.07
C LEU A 45 -2.81 1.92 -5.01
N SER A 46 -3.35 2.55 -6.07
CA SER A 46 -4.18 1.90 -7.08
C SER A 46 -3.46 0.74 -7.77
N ASN A 47 -2.13 0.71 -7.73
CA ASN A 47 -1.33 -0.38 -8.29
C ASN A 47 -0.83 -1.38 -7.23
N THR A 48 -1.13 -1.20 -5.94
CA THR A 48 -0.76 -2.13 -4.85
C THR A 48 -1.95 -2.99 -4.41
N ASN A 49 -1.70 -3.93 -3.49
CA ASN A 49 -2.76 -4.65 -2.77
C ASN A 49 -3.13 -3.99 -1.43
N MET A 50 -2.64 -2.78 -1.15
CA MET A 50 -2.98 -2.01 0.05
C MET A 50 -4.36 -1.33 -0.11
N VAL A 51 -5.38 -2.14 -0.42
CA VAL A 51 -6.71 -1.67 -0.84
C VAL A 51 -7.42 -0.94 0.30
N ASP A 52 -7.28 -1.40 1.54
CA ASP A 52 -7.88 -0.73 2.70
C ASP A 52 -7.34 0.70 2.85
N PHE A 53 -6.02 0.86 2.68
CA PHE A 53 -5.39 2.17 2.73
C PHE A 53 -5.79 3.07 1.54
N ALA A 54 -5.94 2.50 0.34
CA ALA A 54 -6.49 3.24 -0.81
C ALA A 54 -7.92 3.74 -0.56
N MET A 55 -8.76 2.94 0.11
CA MET A 55 -10.12 3.35 0.48
C MET A 55 -10.11 4.47 1.51
N ASP A 56 -9.20 4.44 2.48
CA ASP A 56 -9.08 5.51 3.48
C ASP A 56 -8.63 6.82 2.85
N VAL A 57 -7.61 6.80 1.97
CA VAL A 57 -7.19 7.97 1.19
C VAL A 57 -8.33 8.50 0.30
N TYR A 58 -9.11 7.61 -0.32
CA TYR A 58 -10.26 8.00 -1.14
C TYR A 58 -11.32 8.73 -0.29
N ARG A 59 -11.64 8.24 0.90
CA ARG A 59 -12.61 8.88 1.81
C ARG A 59 -12.14 10.25 2.28
N THR A 60 -10.83 10.42 2.51
CA THR A 60 -10.26 11.72 2.87
C THR A 60 -10.37 12.70 1.70
N LEU A 61 -10.09 12.24 0.47
CA LEU A 61 -10.14 13.08 -0.73
C LEU A 61 -11.58 13.40 -1.18
N TYR A 62 -12.52 12.49 -0.95
CA TYR A 62 -13.93 12.61 -1.36
C TYR A 62 -14.88 12.23 -0.21
N PRO A 63 -15.04 13.09 0.80
CA PRO A 63 -15.81 12.77 2.01
C PRO A 63 -17.30 12.54 1.74
N ASP A 64 -17.86 13.19 0.71
CA ASP A 64 -19.28 13.07 0.35
C ASP A 64 -19.59 11.94 -0.64
N LEU A 65 -18.57 11.23 -1.13
CA LEU A 65 -18.72 10.15 -2.11
C LEU A 65 -18.51 8.79 -1.47
N GLU A 66 -19.34 7.83 -1.84
CA GLU A 66 -19.08 6.44 -1.48
C GLU A 66 -17.81 5.90 -2.16
N VAL A 67 -17.12 5.01 -1.43
CA VAL A 67 -15.98 4.27 -1.98
C VAL A 67 -16.42 3.47 -3.21
N PRO A 68 -15.71 3.57 -4.34
CA PRO A 68 -16.05 2.87 -5.57
C PRO A 68 -16.18 1.36 -5.36
N GLN A 69 -17.17 0.77 -6.02
CA GLN A 69 -17.39 -0.68 -5.97
C GLN A 69 -16.16 -1.46 -6.44
N THR A 70 -15.40 -0.91 -7.38
CA THR A 70 -14.13 -1.49 -7.87
C THR A 70 -13.10 -1.72 -6.76
N LEU A 71 -12.98 -0.81 -5.78
CA LEU A 71 -12.10 -0.98 -4.63
C LEU A 71 -12.64 -2.05 -3.67
N ARG A 72 -13.96 -2.10 -3.46
CA ARG A 72 -14.62 -3.12 -2.62
C ARG A 72 -14.44 -4.53 -3.21
N ASP A 73 -14.59 -4.68 -4.52
CA ASP A 73 -14.42 -5.93 -5.22
C ASP A 73 -12.95 -6.38 -5.20
N ARG A 74 -12.02 -5.45 -5.45
CA ARG A 74 -10.58 -5.74 -5.39
C ARG A 74 -10.15 -6.16 -3.99
N ARG A 75 -10.69 -5.56 -2.93
CA ARG A 75 -10.45 -6.00 -1.56
C ARG A 75 -10.84 -7.46 -1.36
N THR A 76 -12.03 -7.83 -1.85
CA THR A 76 -12.51 -9.22 -1.78
C THR A 76 -11.58 -10.17 -2.51
N GLN A 77 -11.11 -9.80 -3.70
CA GLN A 77 -10.14 -10.57 -4.48
C GLN A 77 -8.81 -10.74 -3.74
N VAL A 78 -8.24 -9.65 -3.20
CA VAL A 78 -6.97 -9.68 -2.47
C VAL A 78 -7.06 -10.58 -1.23
N VAL A 79 -8.14 -10.46 -0.45
CA VAL A 79 -8.36 -11.30 0.75
C VAL A 79 -8.57 -12.77 0.36
N SER A 80 -9.28 -13.03 -0.73
CA SER A 80 -9.46 -14.40 -1.25
C SER A 80 -8.11 -15.02 -1.65
N GLN A 81 -7.30 -14.28 -2.40
CA GLN A 81 -5.96 -14.72 -2.82
C GLN A 81 -5.05 -14.95 -1.61
N LEU A 82 -5.09 -14.07 -0.61
CA LEU A 82 -4.34 -14.23 0.64
C LEU A 82 -4.70 -15.56 1.33
N LYS A 83 -6.00 -15.84 1.52
CA LYS A 83 -6.46 -17.09 2.14
C LYS A 83 -6.02 -18.33 1.36
N LYS A 84 -6.12 -18.28 0.03
CA LYS A 84 -5.69 -19.37 -0.85
C LYS A 84 -4.19 -19.64 -0.69
N LEU A 85 -3.35 -18.62 -0.83
CA LEU A 85 -1.90 -18.75 -0.72
C LEU A 85 -1.47 -19.18 0.68
N GLN A 86 -2.15 -18.71 1.72
CA GLN A 86 -1.90 -19.14 3.10
C GLN A 86 -2.19 -20.63 3.29
N ALA A 87 -3.28 -21.15 2.72
CA ALA A 87 -3.59 -22.58 2.76
C ALA A 87 -2.57 -23.42 1.97
N GLU A 88 -2.16 -22.95 0.79
CA GLU A 88 -1.16 -23.63 -0.05
C GLU A 88 0.24 -23.66 0.61
N THR A 89 0.59 -22.61 1.35
CA THR A 89 1.89 -22.52 2.05
C THR A 89 1.87 -23.09 3.48
N GLU A 90 0.70 -23.49 4.00
CA GLU A 90 0.56 -24.08 5.33
C GLU A 90 1.46 -25.31 5.58
N PRO A 91 1.62 -26.25 4.63
CA PRO A 91 2.53 -27.39 4.82
C PRO A 91 3.99 -26.95 4.98
N ILE A 92 4.42 -25.90 4.28
CA ILE A 92 5.77 -25.34 4.36
C ILE A 92 5.98 -24.73 5.75
N LEU A 93 5.01 -23.95 6.24
CA LEU A 93 5.05 -23.38 7.58
C LEU A 93 5.12 -24.48 8.66
N LYS A 94 4.36 -25.57 8.49
CA LYS A 94 4.41 -26.73 9.41
C LYS A 94 5.78 -27.38 9.48
N ILE A 95 6.56 -27.37 8.40
CA ILE A 95 7.94 -27.87 8.40
C ILE A 95 8.84 -26.95 9.22
N PHE A 96 8.75 -25.64 9.02
CA PHE A 96 9.55 -24.65 9.74
C PHE A 96 9.28 -24.64 11.26
N VAL A 97 8.09 -25.03 11.69
CA VAL A 97 7.72 -25.12 13.13
C VAL A 97 8.28 -26.38 13.81
N LYS A 98 8.76 -27.37 13.06
CA LYS A 98 9.37 -28.57 13.67
C LYS A 98 10.65 -28.20 14.40
N SER A 99 10.76 -28.61 15.66
CA SER A 99 11.92 -28.36 16.54
C SER A 99 13.27 -28.74 15.93
N GLU A 100 13.29 -29.78 15.10
CA GLU A 100 14.50 -30.25 14.39
C GLU A 100 15.00 -29.24 13.34
N VAL A 101 14.06 -28.57 12.66
CA VAL A 101 14.34 -27.61 11.59
C VAL A 101 14.54 -26.21 12.17
N SER A 102 13.71 -25.81 13.13
CA SER A 102 13.75 -24.46 13.73
C SER A 102 15.03 -24.18 14.51
N ARG A 103 15.75 -25.22 14.98
CA ARG A 103 17.02 -25.08 15.70
C ARG A 103 18.23 -24.90 14.78
N GLN A 104 18.07 -25.13 13.48
CA GLN A 104 19.13 -25.07 12.48
C GLN A 104 19.11 -23.78 11.65
N ILE A 105 18.11 -22.93 11.86
CA ILE A 105 17.92 -21.61 11.23
C ILE A 105 18.17 -20.54 12.29
#